data_AF-A0A2V5LV09-F1
#
_entry.id   AF-A0A2V5LV09-F1
#
_cell.length_a   1.000
_cell.length_b   1.000
_cell.length_c   1.000
_cell.angle_alpha   90.00
_cell.angle_beta   90.00
_cell.angle_gamma   90.00
#
_symmetry.space_group_name_H-M   'P 1'
#
loop_
_entity.id
_entity.type
_entity.pdbx_description
1 polymer ?
#
loop_
_entity_poly.entity_id
_entity_poly.type
_entity_poly.pdbx_seq_one_letter_code
_entity_poly.pdbx_strand_id
1 'polypeptide(L)'
;MGEMVLAPNWFQVIVMLAPVLAVGSVVLYLFLRFIAWTPRHGKSLANLRQHALWTGFIAWAVSSLASASQAGTFPLGQLQVSNNPWAAVPFSSLIGPVAAVLMVHLIGQLSWPAPKSPKRVAVLEFRRVRDFVQPALGWTVLGVFLLSAGVLVWLVFAPGFPASAAGSPMEGSGYGPQNGRVPGWTLATALGTALAVLALGTHGIMRLIAARRSLEGLDSVQNKTLRTIGMNRLLRVSATVASGLAAIAGNYLVQPAPNSDTTAWVNWLVFANVAVLFAMLVWKPPFLDPASGAGAATADTGYNSLFASGPSADPASGDGPAAAHLADSAMAAAIPAAIVGGFVGALLMTWLGWMGPVVVGITLMLLGYAAMEVLLRRNYATPGKPRTRLRKPVPWPLHAALVIAAVGLALALIQAWRTVTLGPGTAEGWNGTGGPHSFILVPIISATAILATGTLAGWQVFRRPALDKAPLLLDRSLRRRALVRITRTVTSGWFAILGAILLEVRYEADANPLAPQPDLAALGAAAIVLAALLLLYPARKFTRADFVPPAVGALPGNIHPGHAGLNK
;
A
#
# COMPACT_ATOMS: atom_id res chain seq x y z
N MET A 1 11.64 21.33 -41.24
CA MET A 1 12.33 20.86 -40.03
C MET A 1 11.38 21.05 -38.88
N GLY A 2 10.55 20.03 -38.60
CA GLY A 2 9.66 20.06 -37.44
C GLY A 2 10.48 19.75 -36.20
N GLU A 3 10.44 20.63 -35.20
CA GLU A 3 10.95 20.31 -33.87
C GLU A 3 10.19 19.09 -33.37
N MET A 4 10.84 17.93 -33.40
CA MET A 4 10.41 16.78 -32.62
C MET A 4 10.54 17.20 -31.16
N VAL A 5 9.44 17.67 -30.59
CA VAL A 5 9.28 17.83 -29.15
C VAL A 5 9.44 16.44 -28.55
N LEU A 6 10.69 16.10 -28.19
CA LEU A 6 11.02 14.88 -27.48
C LEU A 6 10.16 14.89 -26.22
N ALA A 7 9.17 13.99 -26.18
CA ALA A 7 8.31 13.81 -25.03
C ALA A 7 9.18 13.76 -23.77
N PRO A 8 8.82 14.51 -22.71
CA PRO A 8 9.65 14.62 -21.52
C PRO A 8 10.01 13.22 -21.05
N ASN A 9 11.31 12.96 -20.89
CA ASN A 9 11.79 11.67 -20.42
C ASN A 9 11.09 11.37 -19.09
N TRP A 10 10.17 10.41 -19.09
CA TRP A 10 9.31 10.10 -17.95
C TRP A 10 10.11 9.77 -16.68
N PHE A 11 11.36 9.34 -16.84
CA PHE A 11 12.29 9.17 -15.74
C PHE A 11 12.62 10.50 -15.03
N GLN A 12 12.80 11.59 -15.77
CA GLN A 12 12.97 12.93 -15.19
C GLN A 12 11.71 13.38 -14.44
N VAL A 13 10.51 13.03 -14.92
CA VAL A 13 9.24 13.32 -14.21
C VAL A 13 9.20 12.58 -12.87
N ILE A 14 9.62 11.31 -12.82
CA ILE A 14 9.71 10.51 -11.58
C ILE A 14 10.78 11.08 -10.63
N VAL A 15 11.95 11.47 -11.15
CA VAL A 15 13.03 12.09 -10.37
C VAL A 15 12.61 13.46 -9.82
N MET A 16 11.85 14.26 -10.58
CA MET A 16 11.28 15.53 -10.11
C MET A 16 10.17 15.32 -9.07
N LEU A 17 9.43 14.22 -9.13
CA LEU A 17 8.43 13.85 -8.11
C LEU A 17 9.06 13.34 -6.81
N ALA A 18 10.29 12.82 -6.83
CA ALA A 18 10.95 12.32 -5.63
C ALA A 18 11.09 13.36 -4.49
N PRO A 19 11.54 14.61 -4.72
CA PRO A 19 11.52 15.66 -3.69
C PRO A 19 10.09 16.05 -3.29
N VAL A 20 9.11 16.01 -4.19
CA VAL A 20 7.69 16.23 -3.85
C VAL A 20 7.16 15.12 -2.92
N LEU A 21 7.57 13.87 -3.14
CA LEU A 21 7.24 12.74 -2.27
C LEU A 21 7.98 12.82 -0.93
N ALA A 22 9.23 13.31 -0.91
CA ALA A 22 9.99 13.52 0.31
C ALA A 22 9.39 14.67 1.14
N VAL A 23 9.10 15.81 0.52
CA VAL A 23 8.37 16.94 1.15
C VAL A 23 6.99 16.47 1.58
N GLY A 24 6.27 15.73 0.76
CA GLY A 24 4.99 15.10 1.10
C GLY A 24 5.11 14.17 2.31
N SER A 25 6.20 13.42 2.45
CA SER A 25 6.48 12.55 3.60
C SER A 25 6.80 13.35 4.87
N VAL A 26 7.51 14.47 4.74
CA VAL A 26 7.79 15.41 5.85
C VAL A 26 6.52 16.15 6.28
N VAL A 27 5.72 16.63 5.32
CA VAL A 27 4.42 17.26 5.59
C VAL A 27 3.47 16.25 6.21
N LEU A 28 3.43 15.01 5.70
CA LEU A 28 2.67 13.92 6.30
C LEU A 28 3.19 13.60 7.72
N TYR A 29 4.51 13.59 7.94
CA TYR A 29 5.09 13.44 9.28
C TYR A 29 4.65 14.55 10.23
N LEU A 30 4.73 15.82 9.80
CA LEU A 30 4.33 16.97 10.59
C LEU A 30 2.83 16.96 10.85
N PHE A 31 2.02 16.63 9.85
CA PHE A 31 0.56 16.50 9.96
C PHE A 31 0.15 15.37 10.90
N LEU A 32 0.76 14.18 10.75
CA LEU A 32 0.55 13.06 11.66
C LEU A 32 1.03 13.37 13.07
N ARG A 33 2.14 14.08 13.21
CA ARG A 33 2.64 14.56 14.50
C ARG A 33 1.65 15.55 15.12
N PHE A 34 1.13 16.50 14.35
CA PHE A 34 0.19 17.52 14.83
C PHE A 34 -1.16 16.91 15.24
N ILE A 35 -1.67 15.93 14.49
CA ILE A 35 -2.95 15.28 14.77
C ILE A 35 -2.83 14.20 15.85
N ALA A 36 -1.74 13.43 15.88
CA ALA A 36 -1.54 12.38 16.88
C ALA A 36 -1.07 12.92 18.24
N TRP A 37 -0.48 14.13 18.29
CA TRP A 37 -0.06 14.81 19.52
C TRP A 37 -1.11 15.73 20.13
N THR A 38 -2.42 15.55 19.88
CA THR A 38 -3.38 16.02 20.89
C THR A 38 -2.98 15.37 22.23
N PRO A 39 -2.65 16.14 23.28
CA PRO A 39 -2.18 15.59 24.54
C PRO A 39 -3.33 14.84 25.21
N ARG A 40 -3.56 13.60 24.79
CA ARG A 40 -4.46 12.69 25.47
C ARG A 40 -3.70 12.19 26.68
N HIS A 41 -4.07 12.69 27.86
CA HIS A 41 -3.42 12.50 29.15
C HIS A 41 -3.47 11.03 29.68
N GLY A 42 -3.67 10.04 28.82
CA GLY A 42 -3.68 8.63 29.17
C GLY A 42 -2.40 7.90 28.73
N LYS A 43 -1.75 7.20 29.67
CA LYS A 43 -0.70 6.20 29.44
C LYS A 43 -1.27 4.93 28.77
N SER A 44 -2.11 5.07 27.75
CA SER A 44 -2.81 3.92 27.15
C SER A 44 -1.84 3.12 26.27
N LEU A 45 -1.91 1.79 26.37
CA LEU A 45 -1.19 0.85 25.50
C LEU A 45 -1.45 1.16 24.02
N ALA A 46 -2.64 1.67 23.70
CA ALA A 46 -3.03 2.09 22.36
C ALA A 46 -2.13 3.22 21.82
N ASN A 47 -1.82 4.24 22.63
CA ASN A 47 -0.94 5.33 22.22
C ASN A 47 0.49 4.82 21.94
N LEU A 48 0.99 3.90 22.76
CA LEU A 48 2.31 3.28 22.55
C LEU A 48 2.35 2.47 21.24
N ARG A 49 1.28 1.72 20.95
CA ARG A 49 1.12 0.97 19.68
C ARG A 49 1.04 1.92 18.48
N GLN A 50 0.28 3.00 18.59
CA GLN A 50 0.13 4.01 17.53
C GLN A 50 1.46 4.73 17.26
N HIS A 51 2.19 5.12 18.30
CA HIS A 51 3.53 5.71 18.16
C HIS A 51 4.50 4.78 17.43
N ALA A 52 4.59 3.53 17.91
CA ALA A 52 5.42 2.52 17.28
C ALA A 52 5.02 2.31 15.82
N LEU A 53 3.71 2.18 15.52
CA LEU A 53 3.15 2.05 14.17
C LEU A 53 3.63 3.17 13.25
N TRP A 54 3.39 4.43 13.64
CA TRP A 54 3.71 5.59 12.82
C TRP A 54 5.21 5.73 12.59
N THR A 55 6.05 5.49 13.61
CA THR A 55 7.51 5.56 13.45
C THR A 55 7.99 4.63 12.32
N GLY A 56 7.53 3.38 12.28
CA GLY A 56 7.94 2.49 11.19
C GLY A 56 7.28 2.77 9.86
N PHE A 57 6.03 3.26 9.85
CA PHE A 57 5.39 3.65 8.60
C PHE A 57 6.14 4.81 7.94
N ILE A 58 6.51 5.83 8.72
CA ILE A 58 7.31 6.96 8.26
C ILE A 58 8.69 6.49 7.81
N ALA A 59 9.37 5.67 8.62
CA ALA A 59 10.68 5.12 8.25
C ALA A 59 10.61 4.36 6.92
N TRP A 60 9.57 3.55 6.70
CA TRP A 60 9.36 2.86 5.43
C TRP A 60 9.08 3.84 4.28
N ALA A 61 8.23 4.85 4.48
CA ALA A 61 7.91 5.84 3.45
C ALA A 61 9.15 6.62 2.98
N VAL A 62 10.04 7.01 3.91
CA VAL A 62 11.28 7.74 3.58
C VAL A 62 12.43 6.83 3.12
N SER A 63 12.21 5.50 3.10
CA SER A 63 13.24 4.53 2.70
C SER A 63 13.39 4.35 1.18
N SER A 64 12.59 5.06 0.38
CA SER A 64 12.57 4.92 -1.08
C SER A 64 13.91 5.33 -1.70
N LEU A 65 14.50 4.41 -2.45
CA LEU A 65 15.73 4.60 -3.23
C LEU A 65 15.44 4.83 -4.74
N ALA A 66 14.19 5.08 -5.11
CA ALA A 66 13.77 5.15 -6.51
C ALA A 66 14.52 6.22 -7.33
N SER A 67 14.82 7.37 -6.72
CA SER A 67 15.55 8.46 -7.38
C SER A 67 17.02 8.12 -7.68
N ALA A 68 17.59 7.10 -7.03
CA ALA A 68 18.95 6.63 -7.26
C ALA A 68 19.02 5.44 -8.22
N SER A 69 17.91 5.04 -8.86
CA SER A 69 17.88 3.89 -9.78
C SER A 69 18.84 3.99 -10.97
N GLN A 70 19.20 5.20 -11.41
CA GLN A 70 20.15 5.46 -12.50
C GLN A 70 21.52 5.94 -12.00
N ALA A 71 21.84 5.71 -10.73
CA ALA A 71 23.12 6.12 -10.15
C ALA A 71 24.30 5.53 -10.95
N GLY A 72 25.29 6.37 -11.26
CA GLY A 72 26.48 5.97 -12.03
C GLY A 72 26.26 5.91 -13.55
N THR A 73 25.09 6.33 -14.05
CA THR A 73 24.74 6.32 -15.48
C THR A 73 24.40 7.73 -15.93
N PHE A 74 24.71 8.08 -17.18
CA PHE A 74 24.51 9.43 -17.70
C PHE A 74 24.05 9.41 -19.16
N PRO A 75 23.09 10.27 -19.54
CA PRO A 75 22.58 10.35 -20.92
C PRO A 75 23.60 11.00 -21.87
N LEU A 76 23.39 10.79 -23.17
CA LEU A 76 24.22 11.37 -24.24
C LEU A 76 24.33 12.90 -24.17
N GLY A 77 23.27 13.62 -23.78
CA GLY A 77 23.32 15.08 -23.63
C GLY A 77 24.26 15.58 -22.52
N GLN A 78 24.77 14.66 -21.70
CA GLN A 78 25.76 14.93 -20.65
C GLN A 78 27.14 14.37 -21.02
N LEU A 79 27.46 14.28 -22.32
CA LEU A 79 28.77 13.85 -22.87
C LEU A 79 30.01 14.54 -22.25
N GLN A 80 29.81 15.63 -21.50
CA GLN A 80 30.84 16.35 -20.76
C GLN A 80 30.63 16.30 -19.23
N VAL A 81 30.10 15.21 -18.65
CA VAL A 81 30.38 14.96 -17.23
C VAL A 81 31.89 14.83 -17.14
N SER A 82 32.51 15.94 -16.73
CA SER A 82 33.84 16.14 -16.20
C SER A 82 34.68 14.87 -16.04
N ASN A 83 36.00 14.97 -16.23
CA ASN A 83 37.00 13.96 -15.83
C ASN A 83 36.81 13.40 -14.39
N ASN A 84 35.91 13.99 -13.60
CA ASN A 84 35.39 13.48 -12.35
C ASN A 84 34.21 12.48 -12.50
N PRO A 85 34.43 11.15 -12.35
CA PRO A 85 33.38 10.14 -12.40
C PRO A 85 32.37 10.26 -11.24
N TRP A 86 32.68 10.98 -10.16
CA TRP A 86 31.77 11.15 -9.02
C TRP A 86 30.56 12.04 -9.31
N ALA A 87 30.61 12.86 -10.36
CA ALA A 87 29.50 13.73 -10.74
C ALA A 87 28.25 12.97 -11.21
N ALA A 88 28.40 11.72 -11.69
CA ALA A 88 27.28 10.85 -12.06
C ALA A 88 26.66 10.10 -10.85
N VAL A 89 27.18 10.31 -9.63
CA VAL A 89 26.69 9.65 -8.41
C VAL A 89 25.76 10.60 -7.64
N PRO A 90 24.44 10.33 -7.58
CA PRO A 90 23.50 11.18 -6.86
C PRO A 90 23.56 10.88 -5.35
N PHE A 91 24.61 11.36 -4.66
CA PHE A 91 24.86 11.08 -3.24
C PHE A 91 23.67 11.38 -2.33
N SER A 92 22.95 12.48 -2.57
CA SER A 92 21.75 12.83 -1.80
C SER A 92 20.63 11.79 -1.93
N SER A 93 20.47 11.20 -3.12
CA SER A 93 19.47 10.15 -3.37
C SER A 93 19.89 8.78 -2.84
N LEU A 94 21.20 8.54 -2.66
CA LEU A 94 21.72 7.29 -2.10
C LEU A 94 21.76 7.32 -0.57
N ILE A 95 22.38 8.36 0.00
CA ILE A 95 22.62 8.47 1.44
C ILE A 95 21.39 9.06 2.14
N GLY A 96 20.63 9.93 1.49
CA GLY A 96 19.45 10.59 2.07
C GLY A 96 18.43 9.61 2.64
N PRO A 97 17.91 8.64 1.85
CA PRO A 97 16.97 7.64 2.35
C PRO A 97 17.53 6.78 3.49
N VAL A 98 18.81 6.39 3.41
CA VAL A 98 19.50 5.65 4.49
C VAL A 98 19.53 6.47 5.78
N ALA A 99 19.98 7.72 5.72
CA ALA A 99 20.06 8.61 6.86
C ALA A 99 18.65 8.91 7.42
N ALA A 100 17.65 9.12 6.56
CA ALA A 100 16.28 9.39 6.96
C ALA A 100 15.67 8.21 7.75
N VAL A 101 15.86 6.97 7.28
CA VAL A 101 15.42 5.76 7.99
C VAL A 101 16.05 5.68 9.39
N LEU A 102 17.36 5.87 9.47
CA LEU A 102 18.09 5.83 10.74
C LEU A 102 17.62 6.95 11.69
N MET A 103 17.45 8.17 11.18
CA MET A 103 17.00 9.32 11.96
C MET A 103 15.57 9.15 12.48
N VAL A 104 14.63 8.67 11.64
CA VAL A 104 13.25 8.42 12.08
C VAL A 104 13.22 7.38 13.20
N HIS A 105 13.99 6.31 13.07
CA HIS A 105 14.07 5.28 14.11
C HIS A 105 14.75 5.80 15.39
N LEU A 106 15.81 6.59 15.27
CA LEU A 106 16.48 7.24 16.40
C LEU A 106 15.52 8.17 17.14
N ILE A 107 14.90 9.12 16.42
CA ILE A 107 13.91 10.07 16.98
C ILE A 107 12.76 9.31 17.61
N GLY A 108 12.23 8.28 16.94
CA GLY A 108 11.15 7.45 17.47
C GLY A 108 11.51 6.70 18.75
N GLN A 109 12.79 6.37 18.97
CA GLN A 109 13.28 5.83 20.25
C GLN A 109 13.52 6.92 21.31
N LEU A 110 13.91 8.12 20.91
CA LEU A 110 14.11 9.24 21.84
C LEU A 110 12.79 9.87 22.30
N SER A 111 11.74 9.76 21.48
CA SER A 111 10.43 10.36 21.73
C SER A 111 9.49 9.51 22.59
N TRP A 112 9.94 8.38 23.15
CA TRP A 112 9.13 7.64 24.11
C TRP A 112 8.93 8.48 25.38
N PRO A 113 7.73 8.45 26.00
CA PRO A 113 7.46 9.24 27.19
C PRO A 113 8.43 8.88 28.32
N ALA A 114 9.06 9.89 28.90
CA ALA A 114 9.95 9.72 30.03
C ALA A 114 9.18 9.20 31.26
N PRO A 115 9.77 8.31 32.07
CA PRO A 115 9.20 7.90 33.35
C PRO A 115 9.01 9.13 34.25
N LYS A 116 7.79 9.34 34.78
CA LYS A 116 7.44 10.46 35.67
C LYS A 116 7.48 10.09 37.16
N SER A 117 7.66 8.81 37.50
CA SER A 117 7.68 8.31 38.86
C SER A 117 8.98 8.70 39.58
N PRO A 118 8.90 9.26 40.80
CA PRO A 118 10.07 9.54 41.62
C PRO A 118 10.78 8.25 42.09
N LYS A 119 10.09 7.10 42.13
CA LYS A 119 10.67 5.81 42.51
C LYS A 119 11.28 5.11 41.31
N ARG A 120 12.62 5.07 41.27
CA ARG A 120 13.40 4.30 40.27
C ARG A 120 13.36 2.82 40.60
N VAL A 121 12.50 2.06 39.92
CA VAL A 121 12.58 0.59 39.94
C VAL A 121 13.59 0.17 38.86
N ALA A 122 14.85 0.01 39.25
CA ALA A 122 15.89 -0.47 38.35
C ALA A 122 15.88 -2.01 38.31
N VAL A 123 15.28 -2.60 37.28
CA VAL A 123 15.48 -4.02 36.98
C VAL A 123 16.91 -4.19 36.43
N LEU A 124 17.81 -4.72 37.27
CA LEU A 124 19.27 -4.85 37.03
C LEU A 124 19.67 -5.98 36.06
N GLU A 125 18.75 -6.44 35.20
CA GLU A 125 19.09 -7.45 34.20
C GLU A 125 20.03 -6.88 33.12
N PHE A 126 21.14 -7.58 32.87
CA PHE A 126 22.00 -7.31 31.72
C PHE A 126 21.21 -7.56 30.42
N ARG A 127 21.04 -6.51 29.61
CA ARG A 127 20.25 -6.55 28.38
C ARG A 127 21.18 -6.64 27.17
N ARG A 128 21.21 -7.79 26.50
CA ARG A 128 21.98 -7.94 25.25
C ARG A 128 21.06 -7.72 24.05
N VAL A 129 21.59 -7.17 22.97
CA VAL A 129 20.83 -6.96 21.73
C VAL A 129 20.21 -8.26 21.22
N ARG A 130 20.98 -9.36 21.28
CA ARG A 130 20.55 -10.69 20.84
C ARG A 130 19.30 -11.21 21.56
N ASP A 131 19.02 -10.74 22.78
CA ASP A 131 17.89 -11.24 23.58
C ASP A 131 16.53 -10.71 23.08
N PHE A 132 16.57 -9.70 22.19
CA PHE A 132 15.39 -9.05 21.61
C PHE A 132 15.31 -9.22 20.09
N VAL A 133 16.30 -9.87 19.46
CA VAL A 133 16.28 -10.17 18.01
C VAL A 133 15.75 -11.58 17.81
N GLN A 134 14.72 -11.73 16.99
CA GLN A 134 14.28 -13.06 16.58
C GLN A 134 15.38 -13.71 15.70
N PRO A 135 15.94 -14.88 16.06
CA PRO A 135 17.11 -15.45 15.37
C PRO A 135 16.92 -15.60 13.86
N ALA A 136 15.76 -16.14 13.43
CA ALA A 136 15.46 -16.30 12.01
C ALA A 136 15.45 -14.96 11.25
N LEU A 137 14.90 -13.90 11.84
CA LEU A 137 14.91 -12.57 11.24
C LEU A 137 16.34 -12.01 11.18
N GLY A 138 17.09 -12.13 12.27
CA GLY A 138 18.48 -11.69 12.35
C GLY A 138 19.35 -12.34 11.27
N TRP A 139 19.25 -13.66 11.09
CA TRP A 139 19.97 -14.38 10.03
C TRP A 139 19.53 -13.99 8.63
N THR A 140 18.23 -13.79 8.41
CA THR A 140 17.71 -13.37 7.10
C THR A 140 18.23 -11.99 6.73
N VAL A 141 18.17 -11.04 7.68
CA VAL A 141 18.65 -9.67 7.49
C VAL A 141 20.16 -9.68 7.26
N LEU A 142 20.92 -10.43 8.06
CA LEU A 142 22.36 -10.61 7.85
C LEU A 142 22.66 -11.14 6.45
N GLY A 143 21.94 -12.18 5.99
CA GLY A 143 22.07 -12.72 4.64
C GLY A 143 21.81 -11.68 3.55
N VAL A 144 20.79 -10.82 3.70
CA VAL A 144 20.51 -9.73 2.76
C VAL A 144 21.64 -8.69 2.75
N PHE A 145 22.18 -8.32 3.91
CA PHE A 145 23.33 -7.41 3.98
C PHE A 145 24.58 -8.01 3.32
N LEU A 146 24.89 -9.28 3.59
CA LEU A 146 26.05 -9.98 3.01
C LEU A 146 25.90 -10.14 1.49
N LEU A 147 24.72 -10.53 1.01
CA LEU A 147 24.44 -10.63 -0.42
C LEU A 147 24.56 -9.26 -1.11
N SER A 148 24.03 -8.21 -0.49
CA SER A 148 24.16 -6.84 -1.00
C SER A 148 25.63 -6.43 -1.07
N ALA A 149 26.42 -6.68 -0.02
CA ALA A 149 27.85 -6.41 -0.01
C ALA A 149 28.60 -7.21 -1.10
N GLY A 150 28.28 -8.48 -1.29
CA GLY A 150 28.87 -9.32 -2.34
C GLY A 150 28.60 -8.78 -3.75
N VAL A 151 27.37 -8.33 -4.03
CA VAL A 151 27.03 -7.65 -5.29
C VAL A 151 27.84 -6.37 -5.47
N LEU A 152 28.06 -5.59 -4.41
CA LEU A 152 28.87 -4.38 -4.48
C LEU A 152 30.35 -4.66 -4.72
N VAL A 153 30.89 -5.75 -4.15
CA VAL A 153 32.25 -6.21 -4.46
C VAL A 153 32.37 -6.61 -5.92
N TRP A 154 31.38 -7.34 -6.47
CA TRP A 154 31.34 -7.67 -7.89
C TRP A 154 31.27 -6.43 -8.78
N LEU A 155 30.47 -5.43 -8.37
CA LEU A 155 30.31 -4.16 -9.07
C LEU A 155 31.63 -3.39 -9.24
N VAL A 156 32.60 -3.53 -8.33
CA VAL A 156 33.91 -2.85 -8.42
C VAL A 156 34.61 -3.15 -9.75
N PHE A 157 34.46 -4.37 -10.26
CA PHE A 157 35.14 -4.84 -11.47
C PHE A 157 34.40 -4.47 -12.78
N ALA A 158 33.24 -3.83 -12.70
CA ALA A 158 32.49 -3.46 -13.89
C ALA A 158 33.16 -2.29 -14.64
N PRO A 159 33.39 -2.41 -15.96
CA PRO A 159 34.01 -1.34 -16.74
C PRO A 159 33.04 -0.19 -16.98
N GLY A 160 33.58 1.03 -16.98
CA GLY A 160 32.87 2.23 -17.44
C GLY A 160 32.97 2.39 -18.95
N PHE A 161 32.01 3.07 -19.56
CA PHE A 161 32.01 3.40 -20.98
C PHE A 161 31.27 4.71 -21.26
N PRO A 162 31.65 5.45 -22.31
CA PRO A 162 30.99 6.70 -22.69
C PRO A 162 29.58 6.43 -23.22
N ALA A 163 28.73 7.46 -23.18
CA ALA A 163 27.43 7.42 -23.84
C ALA A 163 27.62 7.37 -25.37
N SER A 164 26.80 6.60 -26.08
CA SER A 164 26.87 6.49 -27.54
C SER A 164 25.59 6.99 -28.21
N ALA A 165 25.75 7.71 -29.32
CA ALA A 165 24.62 8.14 -30.13
C ALA A 165 23.88 6.91 -30.69
N ALA A 166 22.61 7.11 -31.06
CA ALA A 166 21.86 6.08 -31.77
C ALA A 166 22.64 5.69 -33.03
N GLY A 167 22.88 4.39 -33.21
CA GLY A 167 23.51 3.88 -34.43
C GLY A 167 22.62 4.12 -35.65
N SER A 168 23.22 4.31 -36.82
CA SER A 168 22.46 4.21 -38.07
C SER A 168 21.76 2.85 -38.10
N PRO A 169 20.45 2.76 -38.38
CA PRO A 169 19.76 1.49 -38.49
C PRO A 169 20.36 0.72 -39.68
N MET A 170 21.31 -0.15 -39.43
CA MET A 170 21.65 -1.21 -40.39
C MET A 170 20.49 -2.21 -40.38
N GLU A 171 19.97 -2.49 -41.57
CA GLU A 171 18.96 -3.50 -41.93
C GLU A 171 18.20 -4.14 -40.75
N GLY A 172 17.26 -3.40 -40.16
CA GLY A 172 16.25 -3.95 -39.25
C GLY A 172 16.54 -3.87 -37.75
N SER A 173 17.73 -3.48 -37.28
CA SER A 173 18.01 -3.25 -35.85
C SER A 173 18.25 -1.78 -35.55
N GLY A 174 17.19 -1.04 -35.20
CA GLY A 174 17.33 0.32 -34.69
C GLY A 174 17.80 0.31 -33.23
N TYR A 175 19.04 0.71 -32.96
CA TYR A 175 19.54 0.93 -31.61
C TYR A 175 19.29 2.38 -31.20
N GLY A 176 18.43 2.59 -30.19
CA GLY A 176 18.27 3.89 -29.55
C GLY A 176 19.58 4.38 -28.91
N PRO A 177 19.67 5.68 -28.55
CA PRO A 177 20.85 6.20 -27.87
C PRO A 177 21.11 5.41 -26.58
N GLN A 178 22.38 5.07 -26.31
CA GLN A 178 22.76 4.32 -25.12
C GLN A 178 23.37 5.27 -24.08
N ASN A 179 22.91 5.14 -22.84
CA ASN A 179 23.49 5.87 -21.71
C ASN A 179 24.92 5.40 -21.45
N GLY A 180 25.80 6.34 -21.11
CA GLY A 180 27.12 6.03 -20.61
C GLY A 180 27.06 5.62 -19.14
N ARG A 181 28.13 5.01 -18.65
CA ARG A 181 28.27 4.68 -17.24
C ARG A 181 29.71 4.88 -16.75
N VAL A 182 29.84 5.37 -15.52
CA VAL A 182 31.15 5.57 -14.87
C VAL A 182 31.78 4.22 -14.50
N PRO A 183 33.09 4.12 -14.20
CA PRO A 183 33.68 2.88 -13.71
C PRO A 183 32.97 2.32 -12.47
N GLY A 184 32.81 1.00 -12.41
CA GLY A 184 32.03 0.32 -11.38
C GLY A 184 32.53 0.58 -9.95
N TRP A 185 33.84 0.72 -9.75
CA TRP A 185 34.44 1.04 -8.46
C TRP A 185 33.91 2.36 -7.87
N THR A 186 33.60 3.37 -8.71
CA THR A 186 33.09 4.66 -8.27
C THR A 186 31.71 4.49 -7.63
N LEU A 187 30.80 3.81 -8.33
CA LEU A 187 29.45 3.55 -7.81
C LEU A 187 29.48 2.55 -6.63
N ALA A 188 30.30 1.51 -6.70
CA ALA A 188 30.47 0.52 -5.63
C ALA A 188 30.93 1.17 -4.33
N THR A 189 31.83 2.15 -4.40
CA THR A 189 32.30 2.88 -3.21
C THR A 189 31.18 3.73 -2.59
N ALA A 190 30.39 4.42 -3.41
CA ALA A 190 29.24 5.21 -2.94
C ALA A 190 28.15 4.32 -2.31
N LEU A 191 27.76 3.25 -2.99
CA LEU A 191 26.78 2.28 -2.48
C LEU A 191 27.30 1.54 -1.24
N GLY A 192 28.59 1.19 -1.23
CA GLY A 192 29.25 0.54 -0.10
C GLY A 192 29.27 1.44 1.13
N THR A 193 29.53 2.74 0.94
CA THR A 193 29.43 3.75 2.01
C THR A 193 28.01 3.84 2.56
N ALA A 194 27.00 3.91 1.69
CA ALA A 194 25.60 3.92 2.10
C ALA A 194 25.21 2.64 2.87
N LEU A 195 25.66 1.47 2.41
CA LEU A 195 25.42 0.18 3.07
C LEU A 195 26.12 0.10 4.44
N ALA A 196 27.35 0.60 4.54
CA ALA A 196 28.10 0.64 5.79
C ALA A 196 27.45 1.56 6.83
N VAL A 197 27.03 2.77 6.41
CA VAL A 197 26.27 3.71 7.26
C VAL A 197 24.97 3.05 7.74
N LEU A 198 24.24 2.39 6.84
CA LEU A 198 23.02 1.67 7.19
C LEU A 198 23.28 0.55 8.22
N ALA A 199 24.32 -0.26 8.02
CA ALA A 199 24.66 -1.37 8.91
C ALA A 199 25.07 -0.88 10.30
N LEU A 200 25.99 0.09 10.37
CA LEU A 200 26.48 0.68 11.63
C LEU A 200 25.37 1.41 12.36
N GLY A 201 24.57 2.21 11.65
CA GLY A 201 23.43 2.93 12.20
C GLY A 201 22.36 1.98 12.74
N THR A 202 22.03 0.92 11.99
CA THR A 202 21.09 -0.12 12.43
C THR A 202 21.57 -0.77 13.73
N HIS A 203 22.86 -1.11 13.81
CA HIS A 203 23.45 -1.66 15.05
C HIS A 203 23.41 -0.68 16.22
N GLY A 204 23.74 0.59 15.98
CA GLY A 204 23.66 1.65 16.98
C GLY A 204 22.24 1.82 17.55
N ILE A 205 21.22 1.82 16.67
CA ILE A 205 19.83 1.93 17.10
C ILE A 205 19.36 0.65 17.81
N MET A 206 19.80 -0.55 17.39
CA MET A 206 19.53 -1.76 18.15
C MET A 206 20.09 -1.69 19.58
N ARG A 207 21.33 -1.20 19.74
CA ARG A 207 21.90 -0.95 21.08
C ARG A 207 21.08 0.05 21.87
N LEU A 208 20.62 1.13 21.25
CA LEU A 208 19.74 2.12 21.89
C LEU A 208 18.40 1.49 22.35
N ILE A 209 17.78 0.65 21.51
CA ILE A 209 16.53 -0.05 21.85
C ILE A 209 16.75 -0.99 23.05
N ALA A 210 17.87 -1.72 23.08
CA ALA A 210 18.22 -2.60 24.20
C ALA A 210 18.48 -1.82 25.50
N ALA A 211 19.15 -0.67 25.39
CA ALA A 211 19.50 0.22 26.50
C ALA A 211 18.32 1.06 27.01
N ARG A 212 17.24 1.20 26.23
CA ARG A 212 16.07 2.01 26.60
C ARG A 212 15.51 1.59 27.95
N ARG A 213 15.17 2.57 28.80
CA ARG A 213 14.51 2.36 30.10
C ARG A 213 13.14 1.67 29.92
N SER A 214 12.70 0.95 30.95
CA SER A 214 11.35 0.36 30.99
C SER A 214 10.31 1.49 31.09
N LEU A 215 9.21 1.35 30.36
CA LEU A 215 8.09 2.28 30.42
C LEU A 215 7.23 1.97 31.65
N GLU A 216 6.78 3.03 32.32
CA GLU A 216 5.89 2.92 33.47
C GLU A 216 4.51 2.40 33.08
N GLY A 217 3.94 1.51 33.91
CA GLY A 217 2.63 0.92 33.67
C GLY A 217 2.65 -0.30 32.75
N LEU A 218 3.82 -0.73 32.28
CA LEU A 218 4.00 -1.98 31.56
C LEU A 218 4.80 -2.98 32.39
N ASP A 219 4.39 -4.23 32.34
CA ASP A 219 5.15 -5.33 32.92
C ASP A 219 6.50 -5.52 32.20
N SER A 220 7.45 -6.18 32.86
CA SER A 220 8.74 -6.62 32.35
C SER A 220 8.62 -7.35 31.00
N VAL A 221 7.66 -8.28 30.88
CA VAL A 221 7.39 -9.06 29.67
C VAL A 221 6.91 -8.16 28.53
N GLN A 222 6.02 -7.21 28.82
CA GLN A 222 5.52 -6.25 27.83
C GLN A 222 6.61 -5.31 27.35
N ASN A 223 7.47 -4.84 28.26
CA ASN A 223 8.64 -4.03 27.91
C ASN A 223 9.62 -4.79 27.01
N LYS A 224 9.92 -6.06 27.32
CA LYS A 224 10.75 -6.94 26.47
C LYS A 224 10.12 -7.11 25.08
N THR A 225 8.82 -7.34 25.04
CA THR A 225 8.06 -7.48 23.79
C THR A 225 8.11 -6.18 22.97
N LEU A 226 7.95 -5.01 23.59
CA LEU A 226 8.06 -3.72 22.89
C LEU A 226 9.44 -3.50 22.27
N ARG A 227 10.52 -3.89 22.96
CA ARG A 227 11.88 -3.83 22.39
C ARG A 227 12.02 -4.76 21.21
N THR A 228 11.50 -5.98 21.32
CA THR A 228 11.50 -6.98 20.23
C THR A 228 10.73 -6.46 19.01
N ILE A 229 9.56 -5.83 19.20
CA ILE A 229 8.79 -5.18 18.12
C ILE A 229 9.62 -4.07 17.45
N GLY A 230 10.27 -3.23 18.26
CA GLY A 230 11.13 -2.14 17.78
C GLY A 230 12.30 -2.65 16.92
N MET A 231 13.00 -3.68 17.40
CA MET A 231 14.10 -4.30 16.66
C MET A 231 13.64 -4.99 15.38
N ASN A 232 12.58 -5.78 15.44
CA ASN A 232 12.07 -6.48 14.25
C ASN A 232 11.67 -5.49 13.15
N ARG A 233 11.06 -4.37 13.53
CA ARG A 233 10.68 -3.32 12.59
C ARG A 233 11.89 -2.65 11.97
N LEU A 234 12.87 -2.24 12.79
CA LEU A 234 14.12 -1.65 12.31
C LEU A 234 14.82 -2.59 11.32
N LEU A 235 15.01 -3.86 11.71
CA LEU A 235 15.68 -4.86 10.88
C LEU A 235 14.98 -5.10 9.54
N ARG A 236 13.64 -5.13 9.52
CA ARG A 236 12.86 -5.29 8.29
C ARG A 236 13.06 -4.12 7.32
N VAL A 237 13.01 -2.88 7.83
CA VAL A 237 13.23 -1.69 6.99
C VAL A 237 14.66 -1.65 6.50
N SER A 238 15.65 -1.86 7.39
CA SER A 238 17.07 -1.90 7.01
C SER A 238 17.38 -2.98 5.97
N ALA A 239 16.79 -4.18 6.09
CA ALA A 239 16.94 -5.22 5.07
C ALA A 239 16.39 -4.80 3.70
N THR A 240 15.23 -4.13 3.68
CA THR A 240 14.60 -3.64 2.45
C THR A 240 15.44 -2.55 1.78
N VAL A 241 16.05 -1.66 2.57
CA VAL A 241 16.97 -0.63 2.05
C VAL A 241 18.26 -1.27 1.52
N ALA A 242 18.83 -2.23 2.25
CA ALA A 242 20.03 -2.94 1.83
C ALA A 242 19.81 -3.67 0.48
N SER A 243 18.70 -4.41 0.33
CA SER A 243 18.34 -5.05 -0.94
C SER A 243 18.04 -4.03 -2.05
N GLY A 244 17.51 -2.86 -1.72
CA GLY A 244 17.32 -1.75 -2.65
C GLY A 244 18.65 -1.22 -3.21
N LEU A 245 19.68 -1.07 -2.36
CA LEU A 245 21.03 -0.70 -2.80
C LEU A 245 21.63 -1.75 -3.76
N ALA A 246 21.41 -3.04 -3.47
CA ALA A 246 21.81 -4.12 -4.39
C ALA A 246 21.03 -4.07 -5.72
N ALA A 247 19.74 -3.73 -5.71
CA ALA A 247 18.94 -3.59 -6.92
C ALA A 247 19.42 -2.43 -7.81
N ILE A 248 19.88 -1.32 -7.21
CA ILE A 248 20.53 -0.22 -7.93
C ILE A 248 21.81 -0.69 -8.61
N ALA A 249 22.68 -1.40 -7.87
CA ALA A 249 23.88 -2.01 -8.44
C ALA A 249 23.54 -2.98 -9.59
N GLY A 250 22.49 -3.78 -9.42
CA GLY A 250 21.96 -4.64 -10.47
C GLY A 250 21.54 -3.86 -11.71
N ASN A 251 20.87 -2.72 -11.54
CA ASN A 251 20.40 -1.91 -12.66
C ASN A 251 21.55 -1.34 -13.47
N TYR A 252 22.63 -0.94 -12.78
CA TYR A 252 23.87 -0.52 -13.41
C TYR A 252 24.58 -1.69 -14.15
N LEU A 253 24.61 -2.88 -13.54
CA LEU A 253 25.32 -4.05 -14.09
C LEU A 253 24.68 -4.63 -15.35
N VAL A 254 23.34 -4.62 -15.43
CA VAL A 254 22.60 -5.18 -16.58
C VAL A 254 22.58 -4.27 -17.80
N GLN A 255 23.11 -3.05 -17.71
CA GLN A 255 23.20 -2.18 -18.87
C GLN A 255 24.07 -2.83 -19.96
N PRO A 256 23.58 -2.90 -21.20
CA PRO A 256 24.32 -3.50 -22.30
C PRO A 256 25.61 -2.71 -22.54
N ALA A 257 26.68 -3.43 -22.88
CA ALA A 257 27.91 -2.78 -23.33
C ALA A 257 27.67 -2.07 -24.68
N PRO A 258 28.46 -1.03 -25.00
CA PRO A 258 28.46 -0.44 -26.33
C PRO A 258 28.63 -1.52 -27.39
N ASN A 259 27.83 -1.46 -28.44
CA ASN A 259 27.80 -2.44 -29.55
C ASN A 259 27.33 -3.86 -29.16
N SER A 260 26.66 -4.04 -28.02
CA SER A 260 25.97 -5.30 -27.74
C SER A 260 24.66 -5.39 -28.54
N ASP A 261 24.43 -6.52 -29.19
CA ASP A 261 23.15 -6.83 -29.87
C ASP A 261 22.00 -7.16 -28.90
N THR A 262 22.23 -7.04 -27.58
CA THR A 262 21.24 -7.35 -26.56
C THR A 262 20.22 -6.21 -26.46
N THR A 263 19.01 -6.45 -26.98
CA THR A 263 17.90 -5.47 -26.98
C THR A 263 17.06 -5.51 -25.70
N ALA A 264 17.17 -6.56 -24.89
CA ALA A 264 16.43 -6.70 -23.64
C ALA A 264 17.31 -7.28 -22.54
N TRP A 265 17.21 -6.71 -21.33
CA TRP A 265 17.93 -7.19 -20.15
C TRP A 265 16.99 -7.24 -18.94
N VAL A 266 17.20 -8.23 -18.08
CA VAL A 266 16.39 -8.45 -16.89
C VAL A 266 17.24 -8.21 -15.65
N ASN A 267 16.84 -7.25 -14.82
CA ASN A 267 17.47 -7.00 -13.53
C ASN A 267 16.93 -7.96 -12.47
N TRP A 268 17.55 -9.13 -12.34
CA TRP A 268 17.19 -10.13 -11.32
C TRP A 268 17.25 -9.61 -9.88
N LEU A 269 18.11 -8.62 -9.60
CA LEU A 269 18.24 -8.04 -8.26
C LEU A 269 17.04 -7.15 -7.88
N VAL A 270 16.32 -6.58 -8.86
CA VAL A 270 15.02 -5.93 -8.59
C VAL A 270 14.00 -6.96 -8.14
N PHE A 271 13.94 -8.14 -8.77
CA PHE A 271 13.06 -9.22 -8.32
C PHE A 271 13.45 -9.75 -6.94
N ALA A 272 14.75 -9.90 -6.67
CA ALA A 272 15.24 -10.27 -5.34
C ALA A 272 14.85 -9.23 -4.28
N ASN A 273 14.96 -7.93 -4.59
CA ASN A 273 14.52 -6.86 -3.71
C ASN A 273 13.00 -6.90 -3.45
N VAL A 274 12.19 -7.15 -4.49
CA VAL A 274 10.75 -7.35 -4.35
C VAL A 274 10.44 -8.55 -3.46
N ALA A 275 11.16 -9.66 -3.63
CA ALA A 275 11.03 -10.85 -2.77
C ALA A 275 11.38 -10.56 -1.31
N VAL A 276 12.45 -9.79 -1.05
CA VAL A 276 12.82 -9.31 0.30
C VAL A 276 11.70 -8.45 0.87
N LEU A 277 11.17 -7.49 0.11
CA LEU A 277 10.06 -6.64 0.56
C LEU A 277 8.84 -7.47 0.96
N PHE A 278 8.45 -8.46 0.15
CA PHE A 278 7.36 -9.39 0.49
C PHE A 278 7.67 -10.23 1.73
N ALA A 279 8.86 -10.81 1.82
CA ALA A 279 9.28 -11.61 2.97
C ALA A 279 9.23 -10.77 4.26
N MET A 280 9.74 -9.54 4.20
CA MET A 280 9.70 -8.61 5.31
C MET A 280 8.26 -8.22 5.63
N LEU A 281 7.42 -7.86 4.66
CA LEU A 281 6.00 -7.51 4.86
C LEU A 281 5.24 -8.60 5.62
N VAL A 282 5.46 -9.85 5.22
CA VAL A 282 4.77 -11.04 5.72
C VAL A 282 5.33 -11.52 7.07
N TRP A 283 6.47 -11.00 7.52
CA TRP A 283 7.07 -11.38 8.80
C TRP A 283 6.16 -11.00 9.97
N LYS A 284 5.77 -12.00 10.78
CA LYS A 284 4.83 -11.82 11.89
C LYS A 284 5.47 -10.97 12.99
N PRO A 285 4.89 -9.81 13.36
CA PRO A 285 5.37 -9.06 14.52
C PRO A 285 4.99 -9.80 15.82
N PRO A 286 5.83 -9.74 16.87
CA PRO A 286 5.45 -10.24 18.18
C PRO A 286 4.29 -9.40 18.74
N PHE A 287 3.36 -10.04 19.44
CA PHE A 287 2.18 -9.39 19.98
C PHE A 287 2.42 -8.94 21.42
N LEU A 288 1.97 -7.73 21.73
CA LEU A 288 1.81 -7.28 23.12
C LEU A 288 0.54 -7.91 23.65
N ASP A 289 0.65 -9.02 24.35
CA ASP A 289 -0.48 -9.55 25.08
C ASP A 289 -0.89 -8.56 26.19
N PRO A 290 -2.20 -8.28 26.34
CA PRO A 290 -2.68 -7.60 27.54
C PRO A 290 -2.25 -8.44 28.75
N ALA A 291 -1.78 -7.78 29.81
CA ALA A 291 -1.09 -8.43 30.93
C ALA A 291 -1.82 -9.71 31.36
N SER A 292 -1.11 -10.83 31.55
CA SER A 292 -1.70 -12.13 31.89
C SER A 292 -2.12 -12.25 33.36
N GLY A 293 -2.41 -11.14 34.04
CA GLY A 293 -2.84 -11.11 35.44
C GLY A 293 -4.36 -11.20 35.58
N ALA A 294 -4.83 -11.82 36.66
CA ALA A 294 -6.23 -12.06 36.99
C ALA A 294 -7.13 -10.79 37.06
N GLY A 295 -6.55 -9.57 36.99
CA GLY A 295 -7.28 -8.29 36.91
C GLY A 295 -7.20 -7.58 35.54
N ALA A 296 -6.63 -8.20 34.50
CA ALA A 296 -6.36 -7.53 33.23
C ALA A 296 -7.46 -7.70 32.17
N ALA A 297 -8.33 -8.70 32.30
CA ALA A 297 -9.53 -8.82 31.47
C ALA A 297 -10.52 -7.65 31.70
N THR A 298 -10.43 -7.01 32.86
CA THR A 298 -11.25 -5.87 33.28
C THR A 298 -10.54 -4.52 33.16
N ALA A 299 -9.21 -4.44 33.07
CA ALA A 299 -8.49 -3.16 33.08
C ALA A 299 -8.39 -2.45 31.71
N ASP A 300 -8.63 -3.15 30.60
CA ASP A 300 -8.90 -2.50 29.32
C ASP A 300 -10.42 -2.35 29.12
N THR A 301 -11.11 -1.89 30.17
CA THR A 301 -12.52 -1.48 30.13
C THR A 301 -12.76 -0.52 28.97
N GLY A 302 -11.79 0.29 28.55
CA GLY A 302 -11.90 1.14 27.34
C GLY A 302 -11.92 0.34 26.03
N TYR A 303 -11.05 -0.65 25.86
CA TYR A 303 -11.07 -1.54 24.70
C TYR A 303 -12.35 -2.38 24.73
N ASN A 304 -12.60 -3.16 25.79
CA ASN A 304 -13.77 -4.03 25.89
C ASN A 304 -15.10 -3.26 25.91
N SER A 305 -15.21 -2.04 26.47
CA SER A 305 -16.45 -1.24 26.36
C SER A 305 -16.72 -0.75 24.94
N LEU A 306 -15.67 -0.45 24.14
CA LEU A 306 -15.84 -0.23 22.69
C LEU A 306 -16.35 -1.48 21.95
N PHE A 307 -16.13 -2.69 22.49
CA PHE A 307 -16.59 -3.97 21.91
C PHE A 307 -17.87 -4.53 22.54
N ALA A 308 -18.25 -4.16 23.77
CA ALA A 308 -19.25 -4.87 24.57
C ALA A 308 -20.44 -4.02 25.04
N SER A 309 -20.39 -2.69 25.03
CA SER A 309 -21.47 -1.86 25.59
C SER A 309 -22.15 -1.00 24.53
N GLY A 310 -23.11 -1.58 23.82
CA GLY A 310 -24.06 -0.84 22.98
C GLY A 310 -25.05 -1.77 22.29
N PRO A 311 -26.35 -1.74 22.63
CA PRO A 311 -27.36 -2.45 21.84
C PRO A 311 -27.37 -1.90 20.40
N SER A 312 -27.01 -2.74 19.43
CA SER A 312 -27.17 -2.41 18.00
C SER A 312 -28.64 -2.06 17.75
N ALA A 313 -28.91 -0.95 17.04
CA ALA A 313 -30.26 -0.54 16.68
C ALA A 313 -31.01 -1.61 15.86
N ASP A 314 -30.28 -2.51 15.21
CA ASP A 314 -30.79 -3.73 14.60
C ASP A 314 -30.08 -4.95 15.21
N PRO A 315 -30.61 -5.56 16.28
CA PRO A 315 -30.02 -6.74 16.91
C PRO A 315 -29.94 -7.94 15.95
N ALA A 316 -30.69 -7.95 14.84
CA ALA A 316 -30.59 -8.97 13.81
C ALA A 316 -29.37 -8.77 12.90
N SER A 317 -28.82 -7.55 12.81
CA SER A 317 -27.62 -7.25 12.03
C SER A 317 -26.32 -7.70 12.70
N GLY A 318 -26.30 -7.73 14.04
CA GLY A 318 -25.13 -8.16 14.83
C GLY A 318 -23.89 -7.27 14.69
N ASP A 319 -24.03 -6.06 14.13
CA ASP A 319 -22.92 -5.15 13.86
C ASP A 319 -22.73 -4.19 15.06
N GLY A 320 -21.61 -4.33 15.78
CA GLY A 320 -21.24 -3.50 16.95
C GLY A 320 -20.31 -2.31 16.62
N PRO A 321 -20.21 -1.31 17.51
CA PRO A 321 -19.42 -0.07 17.31
C PRO A 321 -17.93 -0.29 17.01
N ALA A 322 -17.35 -1.38 17.53
CA ALA A 322 -16.01 -1.86 17.22
C ALA A 322 -15.73 -2.07 15.72
N ALA A 323 -16.73 -2.50 14.95
CA ALA A 323 -16.55 -2.72 13.53
C ALA A 323 -16.30 -1.40 12.78
N ALA A 324 -16.78 -0.26 13.32
CA ALA A 324 -16.56 1.07 12.76
C ALA A 324 -15.09 1.51 12.79
N HIS A 325 -14.33 1.22 13.85
CA HIS A 325 -12.91 1.59 13.90
C HIS A 325 -12.02 0.74 12.99
N LEU A 326 -12.39 -0.52 12.71
CA LEU A 326 -11.75 -1.33 11.68
C LEU A 326 -12.12 -0.89 10.25
N ALA A 327 -13.10 0.01 10.11
CA ALA A 327 -13.40 0.56 8.80
C ALA A 327 -12.23 1.40 8.27
N ASP A 328 -11.53 2.11 9.15
CA ASP A 328 -10.46 3.04 8.76
C ASP A 328 -9.19 2.31 8.31
N SER A 329 -8.91 1.12 8.85
CA SER A 329 -7.63 0.42 8.58
C SER A 329 -7.54 -0.19 7.18
N ALA A 330 -8.65 -0.61 6.58
CA ALA A 330 -8.60 -1.13 5.21
C ALA A 330 -8.40 -0.03 4.18
N MET A 331 -8.89 1.20 4.44
CA MET A 331 -8.64 2.33 3.56
C MET A 331 -7.15 2.73 3.58
N ALA A 332 -6.49 2.58 4.73
CA ALA A 332 -5.05 2.80 4.86
C ALA A 332 -4.20 1.88 3.96
N ALA A 333 -4.70 0.71 3.55
CA ALA A 333 -4.02 -0.18 2.60
C ALA A 333 -4.55 -0.01 1.16
N ALA A 334 -5.87 0.10 1.01
CA ALA A 334 -6.54 0.12 -0.29
C ALA A 334 -6.31 1.41 -1.08
N ILE A 335 -6.27 2.57 -0.42
CA ILE A 335 -6.03 3.87 -1.09
C ILE A 335 -4.61 3.93 -1.64
N PRO A 336 -3.54 3.64 -0.86
CA PRO A 336 -2.19 3.60 -1.42
C PRO A 336 -2.06 2.59 -2.56
N ALA A 337 -2.68 1.40 -2.44
CA ALA A 337 -2.69 0.42 -3.52
C ALA A 337 -3.37 0.96 -4.79
N ALA A 338 -4.49 1.67 -4.66
CA ALA A 338 -5.18 2.31 -5.78
C ALA A 338 -4.35 3.43 -6.41
N ILE A 339 -3.65 4.25 -5.62
CA ILE A 339 -2.77 5.31 -6.12
C ILE A 339 -1.60 4.70 -6.89
N VAL A 340 -0.91 3.71 -6.31
CA VAL A 340 0.17 2.98 -6.99
C VAL A 340 -0.37 2.35 -8.28
N GLY A 341 -1.57 1.77 -8.23
CA GLY A 341 -2.20 1.17 -9.41
C GLY A 341 -2.57 2.21 -10.46
N GLY A 342 -2.99 3.41 -10.06
CA GLY A 342 -3.21 4.55 -10.94
C GLY A 342 -1.94 4.95 -11.68
N PHE A 343 -0.81 5.05 -10.98
CA PHE A 343 0.48 5.34 -11.60
C PHE A 343 0.95 4.22 -12.53
N VAL A 344 0.88 2.95 -12.09
CA VAL A 344 1.22 1.81 -12.95
C VAL A 344 0.30 1.76 -14.17
N GLY A 345 -0.99 2.03 -13.98
CA GLY A 345 -1.96 2.11 -15.05
C GLY A 345 -1.69 3.24 -16.04
N ALA A 346 -1.19 4.39 -15.57
CA ALA A 346 -0.74 5.48 -16.43
C ALA A 346 0.45 5.06 -17.31
N LEU A 347 1.39 4.30 -16.76
CA LEU A 347 2.50 3.71 -17.52
C LEU A 347 2.02 2.67 -18.55
N LEU A 348 0.86 2.05 -18.31
CA LEU A 348 0.24 1.08 -19.19
C LEU A 348 -0.77 1.70 -20.17
N MET A 349 -0.88 3.04 -20.26
CA MET A 349 -1.81 3.70 -21.19
C MET A 349 -1.51 3.37 -22.65
N THR A 350 -0.26 3.04 -23.00
CA THR A 350 0.09 2.56 -24.34
C THR A 350 -0.63 1.26 -24.73
N TRP A 351 -0.97 0.42 -23.75
CA TRP A 351 -1.64 -0.87 -23.94
C TRP A 351 -3.12 -0.84 -23.59
N LEU A 352 -3.47 -0.14 -22.51
CA LEU A 352 -4.83 -0.10 -21.94
C LEU A 352 -5.60 1.16 -22.33
N GLY A 353 -4.98 2.09 -23.05
CA GLY A 353 -5.49 3.43 -23.28
C GLY A 353 -5.71 4.21 -21.99
N TRP A 354 -6.55 5.25 -22.05
CA TRP A 354 -6.80 6.13 -20.91
C TRP A 354 -7.48 5.43 -19.72
N MET A 355 -8.00 4.23 -19.91
CA MET A 355 -8.56 3.40 -18.84
C MET A 355 -7.50 2.79 -17.92
N GLY A 356 -6.24 2.71 -18.36
CA GLY A 356 -5.13 2.09 -17.62
C GLY A 356 -5.10 2.49 -16.14
N PRO A 357 -5.01 3.79 -15.78
CA PRO A 357 -5.00 4.25 -14.39
C PRO A 357 -6.18 3.73 -13.55
N VAL A 358 -7.39 3.76 -14.09
CA VAL A 358 -8.59 3.35 -13.36
C VAL A 358 -8.61 1.84 -13.15
N VAL A 359 -8.40 1.06 -14.21
CA VAL A 359 -8.48 -0.41 -14.16
C VAL A 359 -7.39 -0.99 -13.25
N VAL A 360 -6.15 -0.54 -13.42
CA VAL A 360 -5.02 -1.03 -12.62
C VAL A 360 -5.13 -0.53 -11.19
N GLY A 361 -5.60 0.71 -10.97
CA GLY A 361 -5.94 1.23 -9.64
C GLY A 361 -6.93 0.36 -8.88
N ILE A 362 -8.07 0.02 -9.51
CA ILE A 362 -9.11 -0.83 -8.91
C ILE A 362 -8.59 -2.26 -8.69
N THR A 363 -7.82 -2.79 -9.64
CA THR A 363 -7.23 -4.14 -9.54
C THR A 363 -6.28 -4.24 -8.35
N LEU A 364 -5.35 -3.28 -8.19
CA LEU A 364 -4.44 -3.26 -7.03
C LEU A 364 -5.19 -3.00 -5.72
N MET A 365 -6.26 -2.20 -5.73
CA MET A 365 -7.13 -2.01 -4.57
C MET A 365 -7.76 -3.33 -4.11
N LEU A 366 -8.29 -4.14 -5.05
CA LEU A 366 -8.86 -5.47 -4.78
C LEU A 366 -7.80 -6.46 -4.29
N LEU A 367 -6.61 -6.47 -4.90
CA LEU A 367 -5.48 -7.26 -4.41
C LEU A 367 -5.04 -6.84 -3.00
N GLY A 368 -5.12 -5.54 -2.68
CA GLY A 368 -4.92 -5.02 -1.34
C GLY A 368 -5.91 -5.61 -0.33
N TYR A 369 -7.19 -5.72 -0.70
CA TYR A 369 -8.18 -6.42 0.13
C TYR A 369 -7.88 -7.91 0.30
N ALA A 370 -7.50 -8.61 -0.78
CA ALA A 370 -7.11 -10.00 -0.71
C ALA A 370 -5.90 -10.22 0.22
N ALA A 371 -4.87 -9.38 0.10
CA ALA A 371 -3.66 -9.42 0.92
C ALA A 371 -3.99 -9.19 2.41
N MET A 372 -4.85 -8.22 2.72
CA MET A 372 -5.29 -7.97 4.09
C MET A 372 -6.00 -9.19 4.69
N GLU A 373 -6.83 -9.89 3.93
CA GLU A 373 -7.51 -11.10 4.38
C GLU A 373 -6.56 -12.28 4.58
N VAL A 374 -5.56 -12.43 3.71
CA VAL A 374 -4.49 -13.42 3.88
C VAL A 374 -3.68 -13.13 5.15
N LEU A 375 -3.34 -11.86 5.40
CA LEU A 375 -2.63 -11.44 6.61
C LEU A 375 -3.48 -11.67 7.87
N LEU A 376 -4.78 -11.36 7.82
CA LEU A 376 -5.70 -11.62 8.91
C LEU A 376 -5.78 -13.11 9.22
N ARG A 377 -5.92 -13.95 8.19
CA ARG A 377 -5.93 -15.40 8.31
C ARG A 377 -4.64 -15.93 8.94
N ARG A 378 -3.48 -15.52 8.41
CA ARG A 378 -2.17 -16.02 8.86
C ARG A 378 -1.85 -15.61 10.30
N ASN A 379 -2.19 -14.38 10.67
CA ASN A 379 -1.74 -13.82 11.94
C ASN A 379 -2.74 -14.01 13.08
N TYR A 380 -4.03 -14.13 12.78
CA TYR A 380 -5.09 -14.07 13.79
C TYR A 380 -6.12 -15.21 13.72
N ALA A 381 -6.08 -16.08 12.71
CA ALA A 381 -6.99 -17.21 12.63
C ALA A 381 -6.33 -18.51 13.11
N THR A 382 -7.09 -19.33 13.83
CA THR A 382 -6.63 -20.66 14.29
C THR A 382 -7.14 -21.72 13.32
N PRO A 383 -6.26 -22.57 12.73
CA PRO A 383 -6.70 -23.71 11.92
C PRO A 383 -7.68 -24.58 12.71
N GLY A 384 -8.78 -25.00 12.07
CA GLY A 384 -9.78 -25.87 12.69
C GLY A 384 -10.94 -25.18 13.43
N LYS A 385 -10.87 -23.87 13.75
CA LYS A 385 -12.03 -23.18 14.34
C LYS A 385 -13.19 -23.09 13.32
N PRO A 386 -14.43 -23.49 13.70
CA PRO A 386 -15.56 -23.52 12.78
C PRO A 386 -15.86 -22.12 12.25
N ARG A 387 -16.20 -22.04 10.96
CA ARG A 387 -16.53 -20.78 10.30
C ARG A 387 -17.93 -20.33 10.71
N THR A 388 -18.09 -19.04 10.95
CA THR A 388 -19.41 -18.45 11.12
C THR A 388 -20.09 -18.31 9.76
N ARG A 389 -21.29 -18.88 9.60
CA ARG A 389 -22.09 -18.66 8.38
C ARG A 389 -22.56 -17.21 8.32
N LEU A 390 -22.34 -16.55 7.19
CA LEU A 390 -22.82 -15.20 6.93
C LEU A 390 -24.24 -15.26 6.37
N ARG A 391 -25.20 -14.65 7.08
CA ARG A 391 -26.55 -14.41 6.54
C ARG A 391 -26.53 -13.04 5.85
N LYS A 392 -26.92 -12.97 4.57
CA LYS A 392 -26.95 -11.73 3.76
C LYS A 392 -25.57 -11.02 3.71
N PRO A 393 -24.56 -11.62 3.04
CA PRO A 393 -23.19 -11.09 3.03
C PRO A 393 -23.06 -9.69 2.43
N VAL A 394 -23.93 -9.35 1.49
CA VAL A 394 -23.94 -8.08 0.76
C VAL A 394 -25.38 -7.53 0.76
N PRO A 395 -25.59 -6.22 0.94
CA PRO A 395 -26.92 -5.62 0.96
C PRO A 395 -27.56 -5.64 -0.44
N TRP A 396 -28.88 -5.82 -0.49
CA TRP A 396 -29.64 -5.92 -1.75
C TRP A 396 -29.36 -4.80 -2.77
N PRO A 397 -29.30 -3.51 -2.40
CA PRO A 397 -29.02 -2.44 -3.36
C PRO A 397 -27.67 -2.59 -4.07
N LEU A 398 -26.66 -3.14 -3.38
CA LEU A 398 -25.34 -3.36 -3.98
C LEU A 398 -25.34 -4.56 -4.94
N HIS A 399 -26.13 -5.59 -4.65
CA HIS A 399 -26.37 -6.67 -5.61
C HIS A 399 -27.08 -6.16 -6.86
N ALA A 400 -28.12 -5.34 -6.72
CA ALA A 400 -28.82 -4.74 -7.85
C ALA A 400 -27.88 -3.88 -8.69
N ALA A 401 -27.05 -3.02 -8.06
CA ALA A 401 -26.06 -2.21 -8.76
C ALA A 401 -25.02 -3.05 -9.52
N LEU A 402 -24.55 -4.16 -8.93
CA LEU A 402 -23.63 -5.09 -9.60
C LEU A 402 -24.28 -5.72 -10.84
N VAL A 403 -25.53 -6.17 -10.74
CA VAL A 403 -26.27 -6.76 -11.87
C VAL A 403 -26.49 -5.72 -12.97
N ILE A 404 -26.87 -4.48 -12.61
CA ILE A 404 -27.03 -3.38 -13.58
C ILE A 404 -25.71 -3.10 -14.30
N ALA A 405 -24.60 -3.01 -13.57
CA ALA A 405 -23.28 -2.79 -14.17
C ALA A 405 -22.88 -3.95 -15.11
N ALA A 406 -23.15 -5.19 -14.71
CA ALA A 406 -22.85 -6.39 -15.51
C ALA A 406 -23.63 -6.41 -16.83
N VAL A 407 -24.95 -6.20 -16.75
CA VAL A 407 -25.84 -6.20 -17.92
C VAL A 407 -25.50 -5.02 -18.84
N GLY A 408 -25.32 -3.82 -18.27
CA GLY A 408 -24.94 -2.63 -19.04
C GLY A 408 -23.60 -2.83 -19.77
N LEU A 409 -22.59 -3.39 -19.08
CA LEU A 409 -21.30 -3.69 -19.68
C LEU A 409 -21.40 -4.73 -20.79
N ALA A 410 -22.18 -5.79 -20.60
CA ALA A 410 -22.41 -6.79 -21.65
C ALA A 410 -23.07 -6.18 -22.90
N LEU A 411 -24.09 -5.33 -22.72
CA LEU A 411 -24.74 -4.62 -23.82
C LEU A 411 -23.78 -3.64 -24.53
N ALA A 412 -22.98 -2.89 -23.78
CA ALA A 412 -21.99 -1.97 -24.34
C ALA A 412 -20.90 -2.70 -25.14
N LEU A 413 -20.44 -3.87 -24.65
CA LEU A 413 -19.49 -4.73 -25.37
C LEU A 413 -20.09 -5.30 -26.66
N ILE A 414 -21.38 -5.69 -26.65
CA ILE A 414 -22.07 -6.13 -27.87
C ILE A 414 -22.16 -4.99 -28.89
N GLN A 415 -22.42 -3.76 -28.46
CA GLN A 415 -22.44 -2.60 -29.35
C GLN A 415 -21.05 -2.27 -29.89
N ALA A 416 -20.02 -2.28 -29.04
CA ALA A 416 -18.63 -2.13 -29.44
C ALA A 416 -18.20 -3.22 -30.46
N TRP A 417 -18.69 -4.45 -30.30
CA TRP A 417 -18.47 -5.51 -31.28
C TRP A 417 -19.15 -5.21 -32.62
N ARG A 418 -20.40 -4.73 -32.59
CA ARG A 418 -21.15 -4.35 -33.80
C ARG A 418 -20.48 -3.21 -34.56
N THR A 419 -20.03 -2.16 -33.88
CA THR A 419 -19.35 -1.03 -34.53
C THR A 419 -18.07 -1.46 -35.23
N VAL A 420 -17.28 -2.35 -34.62
CA VAL A 420 -16.07 -2.91 -35.23
C VAL A 420 -16.37 -3.82 -36.42
N THR A 421 -17.53 -4.49 -36.46
CA THR A 421 -17.88 -5.45 -37.52
C THR A 421 -18.68 -4.86 -38.68
N LEU A 422 -19.43 -3.77 -38.48
CA LEU A 422 -20.37 -3.20 -39.47
C LEU A 422 -19.86 -1.97 -40.25
N GLY A 423 -18.86 -1.23 -39.75
CA GLY A 423 -18.47 0.08 -40.30
C GLY A 423 -17.06 0.18 -40.90
N PRO A 424 -16.88 0.64 -42.17
CA PRO A 424 -15.59 0.81 -42.86
C PRO A 424 -14.87 2.17 -42.60
N GLY A 425 -15.00 2.78 -41.41
CA GLY A 425 -14.70 4.21 -41.21
C GLY A 425 -13.61 4.56 -40.18
N THR A 426 -12.46 4.98 -40.70
CA THR A 426 -11.37 5.74 -40.06
C THR A 426 -10.59 5.05 -38.93
N ALA A 427 -9.28 4.97 -39.15
CA ALA A 427 -8.25 4.42 -38.26
C ALA A 427 -8.06 5.19 -36.93
N GLU A 428 -9.01 6.03 -36.52
CA GLU A 428 -9.04 6.62 -35.17
C GLU A 428 -9.65 5.61 -34.20
N GLY A 429 -8.98 4.47 -34.06
CA GLY A 429 -9.29 3.46 -33.05
C GLY A 429 -9.02 4.00 -31.63
N TRP A 430 -9.50 3.26 -30.64
CA TRP A 430 -9.19 3.43 -29.22
C TRP A 430 -7.76 3.95 -29.00
N ASN A 431 -7.56 4.96 -28.13
CA ASN A 431 -6.26 5.59 -27.83
C ASN A 431 -5.26 4.61 -27.15
N GLY A 432 -4.85 3.56 -27.85
CA GLY A 432 -3.95 2.49 -27.41
C GLY A 432 -3.43 1.68 -28.59
N THR A 433 -2.36 0.91 -28.38
CA THR A 433 -1.77 0.06 -29.41
C THR A 433 -2.72 -1.09 -29.79
N GLY A 434 -2.89 -1.37 -31.09
CA GLY A 434 -3.56 -2.60 -31.55
C GLY A 434 -4.70 -2.48 -32.57
N GLY A 435 -4.92 -1.32 -33.19
CA GLY A 435 -5.95 -1.16 -34.23
C GLY A 435 -7.39 -1.31 -33.69
N PRO A 436 -8.40 -1.50 -34.56
CA PRO A 436 -9.82 -1.51 -34.17
C PRO A 436 -10.21 -2.58 -33.13
N HIS A 437 -9.49 -3.71 -33.09
CA HIS A 437 -9.77 -4.81 -32.15
C HIS A 437 -9.43 -4.47 -30.70
N SER A 438 -8.56 -3.49 -30.45
CA SER A 438 -8.23 -3.04 -29.09
C SER A 438 -9.45 -2.47 -28.37
N PHE A 439 -10.39 -1.89 -29.12
CA PHE A 439 -11.65 -1.32 -28.64
C PHE A 439 -12.55 -2.35 -27.92
N ILE A 440 -12.42 -3.64 -28.26
CA ILE A 440 -13.17 -4.74 -27.63
C ILE A 440 -12.32 -5.47 -26.61
N LEU A 441 -11.07 -5.80 -26.98
CA LEU A 441 -10.20 -6.64 -26.17
C LEU A 441 -9.80 -5.94 -24.86
N VAL A 442 -9.48 -4.65 -24.90
CA VAL A 442 -9.02 -3.91 -23.71
C VAL A 442 -10.11 -3.83 -22.64
N PRO A 443 -11.37 -3.45 -22.94
CA PRO A 443 -12.44 -3.48 -21.94
C PRO A 443 -12.77 -4.88 -21.42
N ILE A 444 -12.73 -5.92 -22.26
CA ILE A 444 -12.95 -7.31 -21.82
C ILE A 444 -11.86 -7.76 -20.86
N ILE A 445 -10.59 -7.55 -21.20
CA ILE A 445 -9.44 -7.89 -20.34
C ILE A 445 -9.52 -7.11 -19.02
N SER A 446 -9.91 -5.84 -19.08
CA SER A 446 -10.09 -5.00 -17.89
C SER A 446 -11.21 -5.51 -16.98
N ALA A 447 -12.37 -5.84 -17.56
CA ALA A 447 -13.52 -6.33 -16.81
C ALA A 447 -13.25 -7.70 -16.16
N THR A 448 -12.58 -8.59 -16.89
CA THR A 448 -12.17 -9.91 -16.40
C THR A 448 -11.08 -9.82 -15.34
N ALA A 449 -10.12 -8.90 -15.46
CA ALA A 449 -9.11 -8.67 -14.42
C ALA A 449 -9.72 -8.18 -13.10
N ILE A 450 -10.66 -7.23 -13.17
CA ILE A 450 -11.40 -6.73 -11.99
C ILE A 450 -12.25 -7.85 -11.37
N LEU A 451 -12.92 -8.66 -12.18
CA LEU A 451 -13.69 -9.81 -11.70
C LEU A 451 -12.79 -10.87 -11.05
N ALA A 452 -11.68 -11.25 -11.70
CA ALA A 452 -10.75 -12.26 -11.20
C ALA A 452 -10.12 -11.83 -9.87
N THR A 453 -9.71 -10.56 -9.75
CA THR A 453 -9.16 -10.05 -8.49
C THR A 453 -10.23 -9.85 -7.42
N GLY A 454 -11.45 -9.47 -7.80
CA GLY A 454 -12.60 -9.37 -6.90
C GLY A 454 -13.02 -10.73 -6.33
N THR A 455 -13.10 -11.76 -7.19
CA THR A 455 -13.40 -13.14 -6.77
C THR A 455 -12.30 -13.71 -5.90
N LEU A 456 -11.02 -13.46 -6.23
CA LEU A 456 -9.88 -13.82 -5.37
C LEU A 456 -9.99 -13.20 -3.98
N ALA A 457 -10.28 -11.90 -3.89
CA ALA A 457 -10.45 -11.21 -2.61
C ALA A 457 -11.64 -11.79 -1.82
N GLY A 458 -12.78 -11.98 -2.47
CA GLY A 458 -13.98 -12.56 -1.85
C GLY A 458 -13.72 -13.99 -1.35
N TRP A 459 -13.02 -14.80 -2.14
CA TRP A 459 -12.62 -16.16 -1.78
C TRP A 459 -11.77 -16.21 -0.51
N GLN A 460 -10.84 -15.27 -0.33
CA GLN A 460 -10.06 -15.18 0.91
C GLN A 460 -10.96 -14.90 2.14
N VAL A 461 -11.95 -14.01 2.00
CA VAL A 461 -12.92 -13.73 3.07
C VAL A 461 -13.73 -14.98 3.44
N PHE A 462 -14.22 -15.73 2.43
CA PHE A 462 -15.01 -16.93 2.65
C PHE A 462 -14.18 -18.10 3.22
N ARG A 463 -12.92 -18.23 2.81
CA ARG A 463 -12.03 -19.30 3.29
C ARG A 463 -11.40 -19.04 4.65
N ARG A 464 -11.37 -17.79 5.13
CA ARG A 464 -10.80 -17.43 6.44
C ARG A 464 -11.43 -18.27 7.57
N PRO A 465 -10.66 -18.96 8.43
CA PRO A 465 -11.16 -19.56 9.68
C PRO A 465 -11.62 -18.47 10.67
N ALA A 466 -12.29 -18.84 11.76
CA ALA A 466 -12.63 -17.87 12.79
C ALA A 466 -11.37 -17.32 13.47
N LEU A 467 -11.42 -16.04 13.87
CA LEU A 467 -10.33 -15.36 14.56
C LEU A 467 -10.20 -15.88 16.00
N ASP A 468 -8.96 -15.99 16.49
CA ASP A 468 -8.67 -16.70 17.75
C ASP A 468 -9.17 -15.96 19.00
N LYS A 469 -8.92 -14.64 19.05
CA LYS A 469 -9.19 -13.75 20.18
C LYS A 469 -10.30 -12.72 19.88
N ALA A 470 -11.12 -12.96 18.86
CA ALA A 470 -12.20 -12.05 18.49
C ALA A 470 -13.58 -12.66 18.81
N PRO A 471 -14.53 -11.90 19.37
CA PRO A 471 -15.92 -12.33 19.48
C PRO A 471 -16.49 -12.74 18.13
N LEU A 472 -17.38 -13.75 18.10
CA LEU A 472 -18.00 -14.26 16.87
C LEU A 472 -18.72 -13.16 16.07
N LEU A 473 -19.34 -12.20 16.76
CA LEU A 473 -20.01 -11.05 16.13
C LEU A 473 -19.01 -10.12 15.42
N LEU A 474 -17.84 -9.90 16.02
CA LEU A 474 -16.79 -9.09 15.41
C LEU A 474 -16.21 -9.78 14.15
N ASP A 475 -15.98 -11.10 14.18
CA ASP A 475 -15.52 -11.81 12.99
C ASP A 475 -16.55 -11.75 11.85
N ARG A 476 -17.84 -11.95 12.16
CA ARG A 476 -18.93 -11.86 11.17
C ARG A 476 -19.03 -10.48 10.53
N SER A 477 -19.04 -9.42 11.34
CA SER A 477 -19.10 -8.04 10.86
C SER A 477 -17.90 -7.68 9.99
N LEU A 478 -16.68 -8.13 10.36
CA LEU A 478 -15.48 -7.93 9.55
C LEU A 478 -15.57 -8.58 8.17
N ARG A 479 -16.01 -9.84 8.09
CA ARG A 479 -16.19 -10.53 6.80
C ARG A 479 -17.24 -9.85 5.94
N ARG A 480 -18.39 -9.49 6.53
CA ARG A 480 -19.47 -8.79 5.82
C ARG A 480 -18.96 -7.48 5.21
N ARG A 481 -18.24 -6.66 5.99
CA ARG A 481 -17.66 -5.40 5.50
C ARG A 481 -16.62 -5.61 4.41
N ALA A 482 -15.77 -6.62 4.53
CA ALA A 482 -14.82 -6.98 3.48
C ALA A 482 -15.55 -7.32 2.17
N LEU A 483 -16.59 -8.16 2.23
CA LEU A 483 -17.39 -8.52 1.04
C LEU A 483 -18.13 -7.32 0.44
N VAL A 484 -18.70 -6.43 1.26
CA VAL A 484 -19.33 -5.20 0.79
C VAL A 484 -18.32 -4.32 0.06
N ARG A 485 -17.11 -4.14 0.60
CA ARG A 485 -16.05 -3.35 -0.03
C ARG A 485 -15.61 -3.93 -1.36
N ILE A 486 -15.32 -5.23 -1.38
CA ILE A 486 -14.93 -5.95 -2.59
C ILE A 486 -16.01 -5.80 -3.66
N THR A 487 -17.26 -6.09 -3.31
CA THR A 487 -18.39 -6.01 -4.26
C THR A 487 -18.58 -4.59 -4.78
N ARG A 488 -18.47 -3.58 -3.91
CA ARG A 488 -18.56 -2.16 -4.26
C ARG A 488 -17.44 -1.72 -5.19
N THR A 489 -16.20 -2.14 -4.93
CA THR A 489 -15.03 -1.84 -5.76
C THR A 489 -15.13 -2.53 -7.13
N VAL A 490 -15.60 -3.77 -7.20
CA VAL A 490 -15.89 -4.48 -8.47
C VAL A 490 -16.98 -3.75 -9.25
N THR A 491 -18.10 -3.42 -8.60
CA THR A 491 -19.23 -2.73 -9.22
C THR A 491 -18.80 -1.36 -9.76
N SER A 492 -18.03 -0.61 -8.99
CA SER A 492 -17.43 0.68 -9.39
C SER A 492 -16.53 0.51 -10.63
N GLY A 493 -15.65 -0.50 -10.63
CA GLY A 493 -14.80 -0.79 -11.78
C GLY A 493 -15.56 -1.14 -13.05
N TRP A 494 -16.63 -1.92 -12.95
CA TRP A 494 -17.48 -2.22 -14.10
C TRP A 494 -18.26 -1.02 -14.61
N PHE A 495 -18.77 -0.15 -13.72
CA PHE A 495 -19.37 1.12 -14.15
C PHE A 495 -18.35 2.05 -14.82
N ALA A 496 -17.10 2.08 -14.35
CA ALA A 496 -16.05 2.87 -14.99
C ALA A 496 -15.72 2.35 -16.39
N ILE A 497 -15.62 1.02 -16.57
CA ILE A 497 -15.42 0.39 -17.88
C ILE A 497 -16.63 0.65 -18.79
N LEU A 498 -17.85 0.48 -18.29
CA LEU A 498 -19.08 0.77 -19.01
C LEU A 498 -19.10 2.23 -19.49
N GLY A 499 -18.82 3.17 -18.59
CA GLY A 499 -18.78 4.58 -18.93
C GLY A 499 -17.71 4.93 -19.97
N ALA A 500 -16.54 4.31 -19.86
CA ALA A 500 -15.46 4.47 -20.84
C ALA A 500 -15.86 3.98 -22.24
N ILE A 501 -16.48 2.79 -22.34
CA ILE A 501 -16.97 2.27 -23.62
C ILE A 501 -18.04 3.22 -24.19
N LEU A 502 -19.02 3.63 -23.39
CA LEU A 502 -20.14 4.45 -23.87
C LEU A 502 -19.72 5.86 -24.32
N LEU A 503 -18.64 6.42 -23.77
CA LEU A 503 -18.08 7.70 -24.23
C LEU A 503 -17.34 7.59 -25.57
N GLU A 504 -16.77 6.41 -25.85
CA GLU A 504 -15.93 6.18 -27.03
C GLU A 504 -16.70 5.55 -28.20
N VAL A 505 -17.79 4.83 -27.90
CA VAL A 505 -18.70 4.29 -28.93
C VAL A 505 -19.47 5.44 -29.55
N ARG A 506 -19.09 5.81 -30.78
CA ARG A 506 -19.91 6.71 -31.61
C ARG A 506 -21.19 5.99 -32.00
N TYR A 507 -22.32 6.57 -31.64
CA TYR A 507 -23.62 6.11 -32.11
C TYR A 507 -23.78 6.60 -33.55
N GLU A 508 -23.97 5.68 -34.51
CA GLU A 508 -24.39 6.07 -35.85
C GLU A 508 -25.77 6.70 -35.74
N ALA A 509 -25.89 7.95 -36.18
CA ALA A 509 -27.18 8.62 -36.21
C ALA A 509 -28.14 7.78 -37.06
N ASP A 510 -29.28 7.40 -36.47
CA ASP A 510 -30.37 6.76 -37.18
C ASP A 510 -30.70 7.63 -38.41
N ALA A 511 -30.89 6.98 -39.57
CA ALA A 511 -31.26 7.65 -40.81
C ALA A 511 -32.57 8.43 -40.66
N ASN A 512 -33.41 8.08 -39.67
CA ASN A 512 -34.54 8.89 -39.25
C ASN A 512 -34.12 9.94 -38.20
N PRO A 513 -34.03 11.23 -38.55
CA PRO A 513 -33.66 12.30 -37.61
C PRO A 513 -34.70 12.53 -36.50
N LEU A 514 -35.91 11.96 -36.62
CA LEU A 514 -36.97 12.04 -35.62
C LEU A 514 -36.97 10.84 -34.65
N ALA A 515 -36.17 9.79 -34.91
CA ALA A 515 -36.06 8.68 -33.98
C ALA A 515 -35.32 9.14 -32.70
N PRO A 516 -35.84 8.85 -31.49
CA PRO A 516 -35.17 9.22 -30.25
C PRO A 516 -33.82 8.50 -30.16
N GLN A 517 -32.72 9.26 -30.26
CA GLN A 517 -31.37 8.71 -30.13
C GLN A 517 -30.92 8.83 -28.68
N PRO A 518 -30.55 7.71 -28.02
CA PRO A 518 -30.00 7.78 -26.68
C PRO A 518 -28.65 8.49 -26.71
N ASP A 519 -28.49 9.51 -25.87
CA ASP A 519 -27.19 10.16 -25.67
C ASP A 519 -26.27 9.21 -24.88
N LEU A 520 -25.53 8.39 -25.62
CA LEU A 520 -24.59 7.43 -25.05
C LEU A 520 -23.48 8.13 -24.25
N ALA A 521 -23.09 9.34 -24.64
CA ALA A 521 -22.07 10.10 -23.92
C ALA A 521 -22.59 10.55 -22.54
N ALA A 522 -23.85 11.02 -22.47
CA ALA A 522 -24.49 11.34 -21.18
C ALA A 522 -24.63 10.10 -20.28
N LEU A 523 -25.03 8.95 -20.85
CA LEU A 523 -25.08 7.67 -20.11
C LEU A 523 -23.69 7.23 -19.65
N GLY A 524 -22.67 7.41 -20.49
CA GLY A 524 -21.28 7.11 -20.16
C GLY A 524 -20.76 7.98 -19.01
N ALA A 525 -21.01 9.29 -19.08
CA ALA A 525 -20.69 10.22 -18.01
C ALA A 525 -21.43 9.87 -16.69
N ALA A 526 -22.72 9.53 -16.76
CA ALA A 526 -23.48 9.08 -15.61
C ALA A 526 -22.91 7.80 -14.99
N ALA A 527 -22.48 6.83 -15.81
CA ALA A 527 -21.82 5.62 -15.34
C ALA A 527 -20.48 5.92 -14.63
N ILE A 528 -19.67 6.86 -15.14
CA ILE A 528 -18.43 7.30 -14.46
C ILE A 528 -18.74 7.97 -13.11
N VAL A 529 -19.75 8.84 -13.06
CA VAL A 529 -20.19 9.47 -11.80
C VAL A 529 -20.64 8.41 -10.80
N LEU A 530 -21.43 7.42 -11.23
CA LEU A 530 -21.84 6.29 -10.39
C LEU A 530 -20.64 5.46 -9.91
N ALA A 531 -19.65 5.22 -10.77
CA ALA A 531 -18.41 4.54 -10.40
C ALA A 531 -17.67 5.30 -9.29
N ALA A 532 -17.52 6.62 -9.44
CA ALA A 532 -16.88 7.48 -8.44
C ALA A 532 -17.67 7.54 -7.12
N LEU A 533 -19.00 7.65 -7.19
CA LEU A 533 -19.88 7.63 -6.02
C LEU A 533 -19.79 6.31 -5.26
N LEU A 534 -19.79 5.16 -5.96
CA LEU A 534 -19.62 3.86 -5.32
C LEU A 534 -18.25 3.72 -4.65
N LEU A 535 -17.20 4.29 -5.24
CA LEU A 535 -15.86 4.21 -4.69
C LEU A 535 -15.69 5.11 -3.44
N LEU A 536 -16.13 6.37 -3.54
CA LEU A 536 -15.90 7.44 -2.57
C LEU A 536 -16.95 7.48 -1.46
N TYR A 537 -18.24 7.32 -1.81
CA TYR A 537 -19.31 7.56 -0.85
C TYR A 537 -19.44 6.36 0.10
N PRO A 538 -19.27 6.55 1.42
CA PRO A 538 -19.65 5.52 2.37
C PRO A 538 -21.17 5.33 2.25
N ALA A 539 -21.63 4.09 2.07
CA ALA A 539 -23.06 3.80 2.04
C ALA A 539 -23.69 4.41 3.30
N ARG A 540 -24.60 5.37 3.13
CA ARG A 540 -25.16 6.29 4.16
C ARG A 540 -25.86 5.62 5.36
N LYS A 541 -25.80 4.29 5.48
CA LYS A 541 -26.27 3.49 6.62
C LYS A 541 -25.14 2.71 7.32
N PHE A 542 -23.90 3.07 7.06
CA PHE A 542 -22.70 2.52 7.69
C PHE A 542 -21.83 3.64 8.30
N THR A 543 -22.45 4.79 8.64
CA THR A 543 -21.76 5.81 9.43
C THR A 543 -21.65 5.34 10.87
N ARG A 544 -20.71 5.89 11.64
CA ARG A 544 -20.56 5.55 13.06
C ARG A 544 -21.87 5.71 13.84
N ALA A 545 -22.67 6.72 13.47
CA ALA A 545 -23.97 7.03 14.09
C ALA A 545 -25.02 5.92 13.90
N ASP A 546 -24.99 5.20 12.78
CA ASP A 546 -25.92 4.10 12.51
C ASP A 546 -25.65 2.85 13.38
N PHE A 547 -24.49 2.80 14.04
CA PHE A 547 -24.09 1.75 14.99
C PHE A 547 -24.12 2.22 16.45
N VAL A 548 -24.44 3.49 16.70
CA VAL A 548 -24.71 3.96 18.06
C VAL A 548 -26.15 3.55 18.37
N PRO A 549 -26.41 2.88 19.51
CA PRO A 549 -27.77 2.65 19.94
C PRO A 549 -28.54 3.97 19.90
N PRO A 550 -29.82 4.01 19.50
CA PRO A 550 -30.65 5.16 19.84
C PRO A 550 -30.45 5.38 21.33
N ALA A 551 -30.04 6.61 21.72
CA ALA A 551 -29.88 6.95 23.13
C ALA A 551 -31.13 6.43 23.81
N VAL A 552 -30.96 5.51 24.78
CA VAL A 552 -32.08 4.96 25.53
C VAL A 552 -32.81 6.17 26.03
N GLY A 553 -33.94 6.48 25.39
CA GLY A 553 -34.75 7.63 25.74
C GLY A 553 -34.97 7.45 27.22
N ALA A 554 -34.53 8.44 28.01
CA ALA A 554 -34.80 8.49 29.43
C ALA A 554 -36.23 8.03 29.59
N LEU A 555 -36.42 6.83 30.16
CA LEU A 555 -37.75 6.26 30.37
C LEU A 555 -38.54 7.39 31.02
N PRO A 556 -39.61 7.90 30.39
CA PRO A 556 -40.37 9.00 30.96
C PRO A 556 -40.85 8.54 32.33
N GLY A 557 -40.30 9.18 33.37
CA GLY A 557 -40.73 9.11 34.75
C GLY A 557 -41.14 7.73 35.27
N ASN A 558 -40.23 7.06 35.98
CA ASN A 558 -40.67 6.44 37.24
C ASN A 558 -41.18 7.59 38.12
N ILE A 559 -42.46 7.91 37.96
CA ILE A 559 -43.23 8.68 38.92
C ILE A 559 -43.15 7.87 40.21
N HIS A 560 -42.40 8.37 41.18
CA HIS A 560 -42.44 7.86 42.54
C HIS A 560 -43.91 7.89 43.00
N PRO A 561 -44.54 6.74 43.33
CA PRO A 561 -45.80 6.78 44.05
C PRO A 561 -45.52 7.42 45.41
N GLY A 562 -46.27 8.46 45.70
CA GLY A 562 -46.06 9.32 46.86
C GLY A 562 -46.02 8.54 48.17
N HIS A 563 -45.07 8.93 49.03
CA HIS A 563 -45.19 8.76 50.46
C HIS A 563 -46.39 9.58 50.95
N ALA A 564 -47.57 8.96 50.95
CA ALA A 564 -48.70 9.41 51.71
C ALA A 564 -48.65 8.74 53.10
N GLY A 565 -48.46 9.56 54.12
CA GLY A 565 -49.00 9.34 55.47
C GLY A 565 -48.22 8.43 56.39
N LEU A 566 -47.70 9.01 57.48
CA LEU A 566 -48.05 8.62 58.84
C LEU A 566 -47.56 9.71 59.82
N ASN A 567 -48.47 10.64 60.12
CA ASN A 567 -48.52 11.31 61.41
C ASN A 567 -49.27 10.37 62.38
N LYS A 568 -48.59 9.86 63.40
CA LYS A 568 -49.04 9.83 64.80
C LYS A 568 -47.91 9.33 65.68
#